data_AF-A0A5C5V6P1-F1
#
_entry.id   AF-A0A5C5V6P1-F1
#
_cell.length_a   1.000
_cell.length_b   1.000
_cell.length_c   1.000
_cell.angle_alpha   90.00
_cell.angle_beta   90.00
_cell.angle_gamma   90.00
#
_symmetry.space_group_name_H-M   'P 1'
#
loop_
_entity.id
_entity.type
_entity.pdbx_description
1 polymer ?
#
loop_
_entity_poly.entity_id
_entity_poly.type
_entity_poly.pdbx_seq_one_letter_code
_entity_poly.pdbx_strand_id
1 'polypeptide(L)'
;MSKPKLVFLALAAVAALGLLTVGSCVALIYSGFTNADAAVSPRIDALFAAIEADTLASTYDSATTQELRDASTREQYVAVGKMIKNRLGRLESKSLRSVNYRYDNGAAYYDVTYSATFENGAGDVVAKMKKSDGEWKFVTFRVNSPLLQQGQAMTACPNCSNPFPANASFCPSCGFALSQAENSPLGE
;
A
#
# COMPACT_ATOMS: atom_id res chain seq x y z
N MET A 1 7.27 18.97 59.37
CA MET A 1 7.47 17.99 58.27
C MET A 1 8.97 17.85 58.05
N SER A 2 9.53 16.63 58.03
CA SER A 2 10.99 16.47 57.88
C SER A 2 11.40 16.66 56.42
N LYS A 3 12.55 17.32 56.18
CA LYS A 3 13.14 17.53 54.84
C LYS A 3 13.09 16.29 53.91
N PRO A 4 13.37 15.04 54.36
CA PRO A 4 13.27 13.87 53.49
C PRO A 4 11.85 13.59 52.96
N LYS A 5 10.79 13.90 53.73
CA LYS A 5 9.41 13.71 53.26
C LYS A 5 9.04 14.67 52.13
N LEU A 6 9.54 15.91 52.18
CA LEU A 6 9.32 16.90 51.12
C LEU A 6 10.03 16.52 49.82
N VAL A 7 11.27 16.01 49.91
CA VAL A 7 12.02 15.54 48.74
C VAL A 7 11.33 14.34 48.10
N PHE A 8 10.85 13.37 48.89
CA PHE A 8 10.13 12.21 48.38
C PHE A 8 8.82 12.61 47.67
N LEU A 9 8.03 13.50 48.26
CA LEU A 9 6.80 14.00 47.64
C LEU A 9 7.07 14.74 46.33
N ALA A 10 8.14 15.54 46.26
CA ALA A 10 8.53 16.23 45.03
C ALA A 10 8.93 15.23 43.93
N LEU A 11 9.72 14.21 44.26
CA LEU A 11 10.11 13.17 43.29
C LEU A 11 8.90 12.36 42.80
N ALA A 12 7.99 11.98 43.69
CA ALA A 12 6.76 11.26 43.33
C ALA A 12 5.87 12.12 42.42
N ALA A 13 5.74 13.42 42.70
CA ALA A 13 4.97 14.34 41.86
C ALA A 13 5.57 14.50 40.45
N VAL A 14 6.90 14.62 40.35
CA VAL A 14 7.60 14.69 39.05
C VAL A 14 7.44 13.39 38.27
N ALA A 15 7.58 12.24 38.91
CA ALA A 15 7.38 10.94 38.27
C ALA A 15 5.93 10.77 37.76
N ALA A 16 4.94 11.14 38.56
CA ALA A 16 3.54 11.10 38.17
C ALA A 16 3.24 12.03 36.98
N LEU A 17 3.77 13.26 37.00
CA LEU A 17 3.62 14.21 35.89
C LEU A 17 4.29 13.68 34.61
N GLY A 18 5.46 13.05 34.73
CA GLY A 18 6.13 12.39 33.62
C GLY A 18 5.28 11.27 33.00
N LEU A 19 4.71 10.40 33.82
CA LEU A 19 3.82 9.32 33.35
C LEU A 19 2.54 9.86 32.68
N LEU A 20 1.92 10.91 33.25
CA LEU A 20 0.75 11.55 32.65
C LEU A 20 1.07 12.17 31.29
N THR A 21 2.22 12.82 31.19
CA THR A 21 2.66 13.46 29.93
C THR A 21 2.89 12.39 28.85
N VAL A 22 3.64 11.33 29.16
CA VAL A 22 3.87 10.22 28.21
C VAL A 22 2.56 9.52 27.85
N GLY A 23 1.69 9.25 28.83
CA GLY A 23 0.39 8.65 28.60
C GLY A 23 -0.50 9.49 27.67
N SER A 24 -0.49 10.82 27.85
CA SER A 24 -1.24 11.74 26.98
C SER A 24 -0.72 11.74 25.54
N CYS A 25 0.61 11.74 25.34
CA CYS A 25 1.21 11.66 24.01
C CYS A 25 0.85 10.35 23.30
N VAL A 26 0.91 9.22 24.00
CA VAL A 26 0.53 7.91 23.44
C VAL A 26 -0.95 7.89 23.06
N ALA A 27 -1.83 8.43 23.91
CA ALA A 27 -3.26 8.50 23.62
C ALA A 27 -3.58 9.38 22.39
N LEU A 28 -2.92 10.53 22.26
CA LEU A 28 -3.10 11.42 21.10
C LEU A 28 -2.60 10.79 19.80
N ILE A 29 -1.45 10.12 19.83
CA ILE A 29 -0.92 9.38 18.67
C ILE A 29 -1.87 8.24 18.28
N TYR A 30 -2.31 7.45 19.25
CA TYR A 30 -3.25 6.36 19.03
C TYR A 30 -4.59 6.86 18.47
N SER A 31 -5.10 7.99 18.98
CA SER A 31 -6.31 8.62 18.45
C SER A 31 -6.12 9.11 17.01
N GLY A 32 -4.99 9.75 16.70
CA GLY A 32 -4.68 10.15 15.32
C GLY A 32 -4.61 8.96 14.36
N PHE A 33 -4.01 7.85 14.79
CA PHE A 33 -3.88 6.63 14.02
C PHE A 33 -5.23 5.96 13.74
N THR A 34 -6.05 5.79 14.78
CA THR A 34 -7.40 5.19 14.68
C THR A 34 -8.35 6.04 13.83
N ASN A 35 -8.31 7.36 13.97
CA ASN A 35 -9.10 8.27 13.14
C ASN A 35 -8.69 8.21 11.67
N ALA A 36 -7.39 8.15 11.39
CA ALA A 36 -6.90 8.02 10.02
C ALA A 36 -7.33 6.68 9.41
N ASP A 37 -7.17 5.58 10.15
CA ASP A 37 -7.59 4.25 9.70
C ASP A 37 -9.10 4.23 9.40
N ALA A 38 -9.94 4.72 10.33
CA ALA A 38 -11.39 4.78 10.13
C ALA A 38 -11.78 5.61 8.90
N ALA A 39 -11.01 6.65 8.56
CA ALA A 39 -11.30 7.53 7.43
C ALA A 39 -10.93 6.92 6.06
N VAL A 40 -9.82 6.17 5.99
CA VAL A 40 -9.25 5.70 4.71
C VAL A 40 -9.39 4.19 4.49
N SER A 41 -9.45 3.40 5.56
CA SER A 41 -9.55 1.94 5.49
C SER A 41 -10.75 1.48 4.66
N PRO A 42 -11.97 2.04 4.82
CA PRO A 42 -13.11 1.63 3.99
C PRO A 42 -12.91 1.87 2.50
N ARG A 43 -12.12 2.88 2.11
CA ARG A 43 -11.82 3.18 0.70
C ARG A 43 -10.81 2.20 0.11
N ILE A 44 -9.86 1.73 0.92
CA ILE A 44 -8.97 0.63 0.56
C ILE A 44 -9.77 -0.67 0.40
N ASP A 45 -10.71 -0.97 1.31
CA ASP A 45 -11.56 -2.16 1.19
C ASP A 45 -12.43 -2.11 -0.06
N ALA A 46 -13.07 -0.97 -0.31
CA ALA A 46 -13.87 -0.77 -1.52
C ALA A 46 -13.04 -0.92 -2.82
N LEU A 47 -11.78 -0.47 -2.81
CA LEU A 47 -10.86 -0.66 -3.94
C LEU A 47 -10.64 -2.15 -4.22
N PHE A 48 -10.30 -2.95 -3.21
CA PHE A 48 -10.05 -4.38 -3.40
C PHE A 48 -11.32 -5.18 -3.68
N ALA A 49 -12.45 -4.80 -3.11
CA ALA A 49 -13.75 -5.37 -3.47
C ALA A 49 -14.09 -5.10 -4.95
N ALA A 50 -13.79 -3.89 -5.46
CA ALA A 50 -13.99 -3.55 -6.87
C ALA A 50 -13.02 -4.30 -7.80
N ILE A 51 -11.79 -4.58 -7.34
CA ILE A 51 -10.84 -5.46 -8.04
C ILE A 51 -11.41 -6.88 -8.14
N GLU A 52 -11.85 -7.46 -7.03
CA GLU A 52 -12.41 -8.81 -6.97
C GLU A 52 -13.64 -8.95 -7.88
N ALA A 53 -14.55 -7.97 -7.83
CA ALA A 53 -15.78 -7.96 -8.62
C ALA A 53 -15.61 -7.53 -10.09
N ASP A 54 -14.38 -7.25 -10.56
CA ASP A 54 -14.10 -6.70 -11.90
C ASP A 54 -14.85 -5.39 -12.21
N THR A 55 -15.22 -4.63 -11.18
CA THR A 55 -15.96 -3.35 -11.30
C THR A 55 -15.07 -2.12 -11.16
N LEU A 56 -13.74 -2.30 -11.08
CA LEU A 56 -12.76 -1.23 -10.91
C LEU A 56 -12.89 -0.10 -11.94
N ALA A 57 -13.30 -0.39 -13.17
CA ALA A 57 -13.51 0.64 -14.19
C ALA A 57 -14.56 1.71 -13.79
N SER A 58 -15.56 1.32 -12.99
CA SER A 58 -16.65 2.20 -12.53
C SER A 58 -16.22 3.12 -11.39
N THR A 59 -15.18 2.76 -10.65
CA THR A 59 -14.69 3.56 -9.51
C THR A 59 -13.68 4.62 -9.95
N TYR A 60 -13.16 4.56 -11.18
CA TYR A 60 -12.08 5.43 -11.62
C TYR A 60 -12.40 6.92 -11.46
N ASP A 61 -13.58 7.40 -11.88
CA ASP A 61 -13.90 8.83 -11.77
C ASP A 61 -14.27 9.26 -10.34
N SER A 62 -14.97 8.40 -9.59
CA SER A 62 -15.49 8.73 -8.25
C SER A 62 -14.45 8.56 -7.15
N ALA A 63 -13.59 7.54 -7.26
CA ALA A 63 -12.64 7.16 -6.23
C ALA A 63 -11.25 7.77 -6.42
N THR A 64 -10.95 8.36 -7.58
CA THR A 64 -9.63 8.96 -7.86
C THR A 64 -9.70 10.48 -7.97
N THR A 65 -8.57 11.14 -7.75
CA THR A 65 -8.46 12.59 -7.95
C THR A 65 -8.10 12.93 -9.39
N GLN A 66 -8.21 14.20 -9.77
CA GLN A 66 -7.81 14.64 -11.10
C GLN A 66 -6.32 14.36 -11.36
N GLU A 67 -5.47 14.52 -10.35
CA GLU A 67 -4.02 14.27 -10.47
C GLU A 67 -3.70 12.82 -10.87
N LEU A 68 -4.46 11.83 -10.36
CA LEU A 68 -4.29 10.44 -10.79
C LEU A 68 -4.75 10.25 -12.24
N ARG A 69 -5.86 10.88 -12.62
CA ARG A 69 -6.44 10.79 -13.96
C ARG A 69 -5.58 11.45 -15.03
N ASP A 70 -4.87 12.51 -14.66
CA ASP A 70 -3.89 13.15 -15.53
C ASP A 70 -2.64 12.27 -15.73
N ALA A 71 -2.29 11.47 -14.71
CA ALA A 71 -1.09 10.61 -14.72
C ALA A 71 -1.32 9.21 -15.30
N SER A 72 -2.56 8.73 -15.36
CA SER A 72 -2.88 7.37 -15.79
C SER A 72 -4.26 7.28 -16.40
N THR A 73 -4.46 6.42 -17.40
CA THR A 73 -5.78 6.23 -18.02
C THR A 73 -6.65 5.25 -17.23
N ARG A 74 -7.95 5.24 -17.52
CA ARG A 74 -8.89 4.26 -16.95
C ARG A 74 -8.45 2.83 -17.25
N GLU A 75 -7.98 2.57 -18.46
CA GLU A 75 -7.53 1.24 -18.91
C GLU A 75 -6.31 0.78 -18.11
N GLN A 76 -5.35 1.69 -17.85
CA GLN A 76 -4.18 1.40 -17.02
C GLN A 76 -4.58 1.10 -15.57
N TYR A 77 -5.50 1.89 -15.00
CA TYR A 77 -6.04 1.65 -13.66
C TYR A 77 -6.69 0.26 -13.54
N VAL A 78 -7.51 -0.11 -14.53
CA VAL A 78 -8.14 -1.44 -14.61
C VAL A 78 -7.10 -2.54 -14.79
N ALA A 79 -6.09 -2.32 -15.62
CA ALA A 79 -5.02 -3.29 -15.87
C ALA A 79 -4.22 -3.59 -14.60
N VAL A 80 -3.92 -2.58 -13.78
CA VAL A 80 -3.29 -2.76 -12.46
C VAL A 80 -4.17 -3.62 -11.55
N GLY A 81 -5.47 -3.33 -11.48
CA GLY A 81 -6.41 -4.15 -10.71
C GLY A 81 -6.44 -5.62 -11.14
N LYS A 82 -6.53 -5.87 -12.45
CA LYS A 82 -6.48 -7.24 -13.00
C LYS A 82 -5.17 -7.94 -12.68
N MET A 83 -4.04 -7.24 -12.77
CA MET A 83 -2.73 -7.79 -12.41
C MET A 83 -2.69 -8.21 -10.93
N ILE A 84 -3.20 -7.36 -10.03
CA ILE A 84 -3.30 -7.65 -8.60
C ILE A 84 -4.19 -8.88 -8.38
N LYS A 85 -5.41 -8.89 -8.93
CA LYS A 85 -6.35 -10.03 -8.82
C LYS A 85 -5.72 -11.33 -9.29
N ASN A 86 -5.12 -11.34 -10.48
CA ASN A 86 -4.59 -12.54 -11.09
C ASN A 86 -3.37 -13.11 -10.37
N ARG A 87 -2.53 -12.25 -9.77
CA ARG A 87 -1.28 -12.68 -9.14
C ARG A 87 -1.41 -12.87 -7.64
N LEU A 88 -2.14 -12.00 -6.95
CA LEU A 88 -2.27 -12.02 -5.50
C LEU A 88 -3.57 -12.67 -5.03
N GLY A 89 -4.62 -12.68 -5.86
CA GLY A 89 -5.94 -13.16 -5.46
C GLY A 89 -6.70 -12.13 -4.63
N ARG A 90 -7.69 -12.61 -3.86
CA ARG A 90 -8.50 -11.78 -2.96
C ARG A 90 -7.68 -11.27 -1.78
N LEU A 91 -8.02 -10.08 -1.28
CA LEU A 91 -7.50 -9.56 -0.02
C LEU A 91 -8.17 -10.27 1.16
N GLU A 92 -7.40 -10.98 1.98
CA GLU A 92 -7.92 -11.69 3.15
C GLU A 92 -7.90 -10.82 4.41
N SER A 93 -6.81 -10.07 4.60
CA SER A 93 -6.65 -9.19 5.76
C SER A 93 -5.68 -8.05 5.47
N LYS A 94 -5.79 -6.98 6.25
CA LYS A 94 -4.85 -5.86 6.25
C LYS A 94 -4.70 -5.27 7.64
N SER A 95 -3.54 -4.70 7.94
CA SER A 95 -3.27 -3.93 9.15
C SER A 95 -2.56 -2.63 8.80
N LEU A 96 -3.05 -1.50 9.32
CA LEU A 96 -2.39 -0.21 9.12
C LEU A 96 -1.03 -0.26 9.81
N ARG A 97 0.03 0.08 9.07
CA ARG A 97 1.41 0.14 9.57
C ARG A 97 1.90 1.56 9.77
N SER A 98 1.57 2.44 8.83
CA SER A 98 2.01 3.83 8.89
C SER A 98 0.92 4.73 8.34
N VAL A 99 0.75 5.87 8.96
CA VAL A 99 -0.04 6.98 8.45
C VAL A 99 0.81 8.25 8.54
N ASN A 100 0.85 9.01 7.45
CA ASN A 100 1.37 10.37 7.44
C ASN A 100 0.25 11.31 7.01
N TYR A 101 -0.15 12.21 7.92
CA TYR A 101 -1.11 13.26 7.62
C TYR A 101 -0.37 14.53 7.19
N ARG A 102 -0.75 15.09 6.05
CA ARG A 102 -0.17 16.33 5.53
C ARG A 102 -1.27 17.29 5.12
N TYR A 103 -1.06 18.57 5.35
CA TYR A 103 -1.91 19.63 4.80
C TYR A 103 -1.05 20.49 3.88
N ASP A 104 -1.35 20.47 2.59
CA ASP A 104 -0.57 21.15 1.57
C ASP A 104 -1.50 21.76 0.51
N ASN A 105 -1.19 22.99 0.09
CA ASN A 105 -1.97 23.75 -0.90
C ASN A 105 -3.49 23.75 -0.61
N GLY A 106 -3.86 23.92 0.66
CA GLY A 106 -5.26 23.96 1.09
C GLY A 106 -5.96 22.60 1.14
N ALA A 107 -5.26 21.50 0.85
CA ALA A 107 -5.82 20.16 0.82
C ALA A 107 -5.18 19.25 1.88
N ALA A 108 -6.01 18.41 2.48
CA ALA A 108 -5.57 17.37 3.40
C ALA A 108 -5.20 16.09 2.65
N TYR A 109 -4.09 15.48 3.05
CA TYR A 109 -3.57 14.24 2.48
C TYR A 109 -3.32 13.20 3.58
N TYR A 110 -3.54 11.95 3.23
CA TYR A 110 -3.05 10.79 3.97
C TYR A 110 -2.12 9.99 3.06
N ASP A 111 -0.91 9.72 3.52
CA ASP A 111 -0.07 8.65 2.97
C ASP A 111 -0.15 7.47 3.94
N VAL A 112 -0.76 6.38 3.52
CA VAL A 112 -0.96 5.18 4.34
C VAL A 112 -0.22 3.98 3.76
N THR A 113 0.29 3.14 4.65
CA THR A 113 0.83 1.83 4.32
C THR A 113 0.12 0.79 5.16
N TYR A 114 -0.48 -0.19 4.50
CA TYR A 114 -1.02 -1.38 5.14
C TYR A 114 -0.12 -2.56 4.84
N SER A 115 0.15 -3.42 5.83
CA SER A 115 0.55 -4.79 5.52
C SER A 115 -0.69 -5.60 5.23
N ALA A 116 -0.68 -6.33 4.13
CA ALA A 116 -1.81 -7.06 3.61
C ALA A 116 -1.45 -8.53 3.33
N THR A 117 -2.40 -9.40 3.62
CA THR A 117 -2.37 -10.82 3.24
C THR A 117 -3.42 -11.04 2.17
N PHE A 118 -2.99 -11.62 1.06
CA PHE A 118 -3.83 -12.03 -0.06
C PHE A 118 -3.79 -13.56 -0.17
N GLU A 119 -4.75 -14.13 -0.90
CA GLU A 119 -4.87 -15.59 -1.10
C GLU A 119 -3.56 -16.25 -1.58
N ASN A 120 -2.83 -15.58 -2.48
CA ASN A 120 -1.61 -16.15 -3.05
C ASN A 120 -0.33 -15.65 -2.36
N GLY A 121 -0.39 -14.68 -1.44
CA GLY A 121 0.80 -14.19 -0.76
C GLY A 121 0.61 -12.86 -0.02
N ALA A 122 1.70 -12.35 0.55
CA ALA A 122 1.69 -11.09 1.29
C ALA A 122 2.20 -9.91 0.45
N GLY A 123 1.86 -8.70 0.87
CA GLY A 123 2.41 -7.46 0.32
C GLY A 123 2.06 -6.23 1.15
N ASP A 124 2.70 -5.12 0.83
CA ASP A 124 2.33 -3.82 1.41
C ASP A 124 1.46 -3.03 0.43
N VAL A 125 0.30 -2.56 0.88
CA VAL A 125 -0.56 -1.63 0.14
C VAL A 125 -0.18 -0.21 0.56
N VAL A 126 0.37 0.56 -0.37
CA VAL A 126 0.70 1.98 -0.14
C VAL A 126 -0.28 2.83 -0.92
N ALA A 127 -0.98 3.73 -0.24
CA ALA A 127 -1.91 4.65 -0.88
C ALA A 127 -1.66 6.09 -0.41
N LYS A 128 -1.75 7.02 -1.36
CA LYS A 128 -1.87 8.45 -1.07
C LYS A 128 -3.29 8.87 -1.39
N MET A 129 -3.95 9.48 -0.43
CA MET A 129 -5.32 9.96 -0.57
C MET A 129 -5.37 11.45 -0.30
N LYS A 130 -6.25 12.16 -1.02
CA LYS A 130 -6.52 13.58 -0.86
C LYS A 130 -7.98 13.76 -0.52
N LYS A 131 -8.28 14.65 0.42
CA LYS A 131 -9.66 15.02 0.73
C LYS A 131 -10.16 16.01 -0.33
N SER A 132 -11.17 15.60 -1.11
CA SER A 132 -11.85 16.42 -2.13
C SER A 132 -13.35 16.29 -1.92
N ASP A 133 -14.06 17.42 -1.85
CA ASP A 133 -15.52 17.45 -1.70
C ASP A 133 -16.03 16.69 -0.46
N GLY A 134 -15.23 16.70 0.61
CA GLY A 134 -15.52 15.96 1.84
C GLY A 134 -15.13 14.49 1.83
N GLU A 135 -14.77 13.93 0.67
CA GLU A 135 -14.41 12.51 0.51
C GLU A 135 -12.90 12.30 0.31
N TRP A 136 -12.40 11.16 0.80
CA TRP A 136 -11.03 10.73 0.53
C TRP A 136 -10.96 10.00 -0.81
N LYS A 137 -10.19 10.55 -1.75
CA LYS A 137 -9.97 10.01 -3.10
C LYS A 137 -8.50 9.66 -3.31
N PHE A 138 -8.23 8.64 -4.10
CA PHE A 138 -6.89 8.16 -4.43
C PHE A 138 -6.15 9.14 -5.34
N VAL A 139 -5.00 9.60 -4.88
CA VAL A 139 -3.98 10.28 -5.70
C VAL A 139 -3.03 9.25 -6.30
N THR A 140 -2.67 8.22 -5.52
CA THR A 140 -1.94 7.05 -6.00
C THR A 140 -2.24 5.85 -5.10
N PHE A 141 -2.14 4.65 -5.67
CA PHE A 141 -2.08 3.41 -4.90
C PHE A 141 -1.10 2.46 -5.58
N ARG A 142 -0.43 1.63 -4.79
CA ARG A 142 0.45 0.57 -5.27
C ARG A 142 0.45 -0.59 -4.29
N VAL A 143 0.68 -1.78 -4.82
CA VAL A 143 0.85 -2.99 -4.03
C VAL A 143 2.28 -3.49 -4.22
N ASN A 144 3.05 -3.56 -3.15
CA ASN A 144 4.41 -4.06 -3.15
C ASN A 144 4.37 -5.52 -2.66
N SER A 145 4.40 -6.48 -3.60
CA SER A 145 4.45 -7.90 -3.28
C SER A 145 5.54 -8.59 -4.11
N PRO A 146 6.28 -9.56 -3.56
CA PRO A 146 7.22 -10.38 -4.33
C PRO A 146 6.60 -11.00 -5.58
N LEU A 147 5.34 -11.45 -5.53
CA LEU A 147 4.65 -12.06 -6.68
C LEU A 147 4.37 -11.06 -7.81
N LEU A 148 4.20 -9.78 -7.49
CA LEU A 148 4.08 -8.74 -8.51
C LEU A 148 5.43 -8.43 -9.16
N GLN A 149 6.53 -8.56 -8.41
CA GLN A 149 7.90 -8.30 -8.89
C GLN A 149 8.47 -9.46 -9.73
N GLN A 150 8.13 -10.71 -9.39
CA GLN A 150 8.69 -11.90 -10.06
C GLN A 150 8.37 -11.96 -11.56
N GLY A 151 7.24 -11.41 -12.01
CA GLY A 151 6.92 -11.34 -13.44
C GLY A 151 7.51 -10.14 -14.19
N GLN A 152 8.44 -9.40 -13.57
CA GLN A 152 9.19 -8.31 -14.21
C GLN A 152 10.66 -8.65 -14.44
N ALA A 153 11.12 -9.87 -14.12
CA ALA A 153 12.43 -10.31 -14.56
C ALA A 153 12.46 -10.30 -16.09
N MET A 154 13.06 -9.25 -16.64
CA MET A 154 13.26 -9.12 -18.07
C MET A 154 14.59 -9.77 -18.41
N THR A 155 14.54 -10.81 -19.22
CA THR A 155 15.73 -11.43 -19.80
C THR A 155 15.97 -10.82 -21.18
N ALA A 156 17.23 -10.62 -21.56
CA ALA A 156 17.55 -10.15 -22.90
C ALA A 156 17.42 -11.31 -23.90
N CYS A 157 16.74 -11.09 -25.03
CA CYS A 157 16.63 -12.10 -26.09
C CYS A 157 18.03 -12.43 -26.61
N PRO A 158 18.44 -13.72 -26.70
CA PRO A 158 19.78 -14.08 -27.18
C PRO A 158 19.99 -13.74 -28.66
N ASN A 159 18.92 -13.60 -29.44
CA ASN A 159 18.99 -13.30 -30.88
C ASN A 159 19.01 -11.79 -31.18
N CYS A 160 18.29 -10.97 -30.42
CA CYS A 160 18.13 -9.54 -30.74
C CYS A 160 18.40 -8.59 -29.56
N SER A 161 18.76 -9.11 -28.39
CA SER A 161 19.03 -8.38 -27.14
C SER A 161 17.87 -7.56 -26.57
N ASN A 162 16.69 -7.54 -27.21
CA ASN A 162 15.52 -6.88 -26.64
C ASN A 162 15.03 -7.60 -25.37
N PRO A 163 14.64 -6.85 -24.32
CA PRO A 163 14.13 -7.44 -23.09
C PRO A 163 12.77 -8.11 -23.31
N PHE A 164 12.55 -9.24 -22.65
CA PHE A 164 11.29 -9.98 -22.69
C PHE A 164 11.00 -10.56 -21.29
N PRO A 165 9.72 -10.80 -20.93
CA PRO A 165 9.39 -11.36 -19.62
C PRO A 165 9.85 -12.82 -19.53
N ALA A 166 10.46 -13.23 -18.42
CA ALA A 166 11.10 -14.56 -18.26
C ALA A 166 10.21 -15.77 -18.63
N ASN A 167 8.89 -15.61 -18.65
CA ASN A 167 7.92 -16.64 -19.01
C ASN A 167 7.45 -16.60 -20.49
N ALA A 168 8.04 -15.77 -21.35
CA ALA A 168 7.69 -15.72 -22.77
C ALA A 168 8.24 -16.94 -23.53
N SER A 169 7.39 -17.63 -24.28
CA SER A 169 7.83 -18.71 -25.20
C SER A 169 8.48 -18.18 -26.47
N PHE A 170 8.19 -16.93 -26.84
CA PHE A 170 8.71 -16.27 -28.04
C PHE A 170 9.09 -14.82 -27.73
N CYS A 171 10.17 -14.34 -28.35
CA CYS A 171 10.54 -12.93 -28.26
C CYS A 171 9.53 -12.07 -29.03
N PRO A 172 8.88 -11.07 -28.40
CA PRO A 172 7.90 -10.23 -29.08
C PRO A 172 8.51 -9.30 -30.14
N SER A 173 9.83 -9.06 -30.10
CA SER A 173 10.51 -8.17 -31.04
C SER A 173 10.97 -8.86 -32.32
N CYS A 174 11.45 -10.12 -32.23
CA CYS A 174 12.05 -10.81 -33.37
C CYS A 174 11.47 -12.20 -33.66
N GLY A 175 10.49 -12.66 -32.88
CA GLY A 175 9.86 -13.98 -33.05
C GLY A 175 10.76 -15.17 -32.66
N PHE A 176 11.98 -14.92 -32.15
CA PHE A 176 12.89 -15.99 -31.74
C PHE A 176 12.23 -16.85 -30.65
N ALA A 177 12.18 -18.16 -30.88
CA ALA A 177 11.66 -19.12 -29.92
C ALA A 177 12.62 -19.19 -28.74
N LEU A 178 12.13 -18.79 -27.57
CA LEU A 178 12.88 -18.85 -26.34
C LEU A 178 12.68 -20.28 -25.83
N SER A 179 13.62 -21.17 -26.18
CA SER A 179 13.65 -22.51 -25.63
C SER A 179 13.63 -22.37 -24.12
N GLN A 180 12.62 -22.94 -23.45
CA GLN A 180 12.60 -23.07 -21.99
C GLN A 180 13.85 -23.86 -21.63
N ALA A 181 14.94 -23.15 -21.33
CA ALA A 181 16.16 -23.73 -20.81
C ALA A 181 15.80 -24.17 -19.40
N GLU A 182 15.24 -25.37 -19.33
CA GLU A 182 15.54 -26.35 -18.30
C GLU A 182 15.45 -25.80 -16.88
N ASN A 183 14.21 -25.58 -16.40
CA ASN A 183 13.91 -25.79 -14.98
C ASN A 183 14.05 -27.31 -14.69
N SER A 184 15.26 -27.86 -14.83
CA SER A 184 15.64 -29.09 -14.14
C SER A 184 15.84 -28.68 -12.67
N PRO A 185 14.99 -29.12 -11.73
CA PRO A 185 15.31 -28.95 -10.31
C PRO A 185 16.65 -29.63 -10.06
N LEU A 186 17.65 -28.84 -9.65
CA LEU A 186 18.95 -29.34 -9.20
C LEU A 186 18.70 -30.43 -8.14
N GLY A 187 19.29 -31.60 -8.40
CA GLY A 187 19.06 -32.84 -7.67
C GLY A 187 19.31 -32.77 -6.18
N GLU A 188 18.55 -33.63 -5.49
CA GLU A 188 18.76 -34.11 -4.13
C GLU A 188 20.07 -34.89 -3.97
#